data_AF-A0A8X6XDP0-F1
#
_entry.id   AF-A0A8X6XDP0-F1
#
_cell.length_a   1.000
_cell.length_b   1.000
_cell.length_c   1.000
_cell.angle_alpha   90.00
_cell.angle_beta   90.00
_cell.angle_gamma   90.00
#
_symmetry.space_group_name_H-M   'P 1'
#
loop_
_entity.id
_entity.type
_entity.pdbx_description
1 polymer ?
#
loop_
_entity_poly.entity_id
_entity_poly.type
_entity_poly.pdbx_seq_one_letter_code
_entity_poly.pdbx_strand_id
1 'polypeptide(L)'
;MISVFHCYELFFLNKLDRDPDFWQIVKGSVLEENDFSLKCVPDNLWYVAVTIAETKDRFPSFVKKILKKNPCYSPSSADRILSRYLQYHDFVEMHLDSIFSYGQNSTLPKELFQCLNLKALSLKNNFLEQLPPEIGKLQRLEYLALTNNKLQNFSIPYTLTFCSALKVLLLDNNLLDALPGFLLLIPNLSTVHRHGNHNYFKSTFMWYHTDVNKRILAVRGCSPCPAGLPSLKLLAATAIIGAKLNFFGSGIVPPTLVDYMCHIYFDFNVCYQCSSANLKSKPSYKVYTFKNPYLGNTCVPFLHWACSLQCAEDIEIPAHAEQLLSAMEQDRQYYKHVKEAQDSSLYHHKNLFEHLGCCIL
;
A
#
# COMPACT_ATOMS: atom_id res chain seq x y z
N MET A 1 -20.04 -14.98 -10.89
CA MET A 1 -19.11 -13.96 -11.38
C MET A 1 -18.54 -13.22 -10.19
N ILE A 2 -17.23 -12.96 -10.18
CA ILE A 2 -16.57 -12.13 -9.17
C ILE A 2 -17.15 -10.71 -9.30
N SER A 3 -17.59 -10.09 -8.20
CA SER A 3 -18.13 -8.73 -8.25
C SER A 3 -16.97 -7.75 -8.32
N VAL A 4 -16.81 -7.07 -9.46
CA VAL A 4 -15.75 -6.11 -9.73
C VAL A 4 -16.31 -4.69 -9.78
N PHE A 5 -15.62 -3.76 -9.14
CA PHE A 5 -15.91 -2.33 -9.15
C PHE A 5 -14.84 -1.56 -9.92
N HIS A 6 -15.25 -0.76 -10.90
CA HIS A 6 -14.33 -0.06 -11.79
C HIS A 6 -14.34 1.46 -11.62
N CYS A 7 -13.31 2.13 -12.12
CA CYS A 7 -13.17 3.59 -12.08
C CYS A 7 -14.37 4.35 -12.67
N TYR A 8 -14.97 3.85 -13.75
CA TYR A 8 -16.13 4.49 -14.38
C TYR A 8 -17.35 4.54 -13.44
N GLU A 9 -17.55 3.51 -12.62
CA GLU A 9 -18.63 3.50 -11.61
C GLU A 9 -18.34 4.50 -10.50
N LEU A 10 -17.09 4.61 -10.08
CA LEU A 10 -16.69 5.60 -9.09
C LEU A 10 -16.97 7.02 -9.58
N PHE A 11 -16.64 7.33 -10.85
CA PHE A 11 -16.94 8.62 -11.45
C PHE A 11 -18.45 8.88 -11.54
N PHE A 12 -19.21 7.87 -11.97
CA PHE A 12 -20.66 7.95 -12.08
C PHE A 12 -21.32 8.23 -10.72
N LEU A 13 -20.99 7.44 -9.69
CA LEU A 13 -21.53 7.59 -8.34
C LEU A 13 -21.11 8.92 -7.70
N ASN A 14 -19.86 9.36 -7.91
CA ASN A 14 -19.41 10.66 -7.43
C ASN A 14 -20.15 11.83 -8.12
N LYS A 15 -20.52 11.69 -9.40
CA LYS A 15 -21.35 12.70 -10.06
C LYS A 15 -22.75 12.74 -9.44
N LEU A 16 -23.37 11.59 -9.21
CA LEU A 16 -24.68 11.51 -8.55
C LEU A 16 -24.67 12.10 -7.14
N ASP A 17 -23.57 11.93 -6.38
CA ASP A 17 -23.41 12.56 -5.06
C ASP A 17 -23.29 14.08 -5.10
N ARG A 18 -22.75 14.65 -6.19
CA ARG A 18 -22.40 16.08 -6.31
C ARG A 18 -23.44 16.90 -7.08
N ASP A 19 -24.27 16.25 -7.88
CA ASP A 19 -25.16 16.86 -8.86
C ASP A 19 -26.60 16.35 -8.64
N PRO A 20 -27.40 17.05 -7.80
CA PRO A 20 -28.77 16.65 -7.49
C PRO A 20 -29.69 16.58 -8.71
N ASP A 21 -29.48 17.46 -9.69
CA ASP A 21 -30.26 17.49 -10.93
C ASP A 21 -29.96 16.24 -11.77
N PHE A 22 -28.68 15.87 -11.89
CA PHE A 22 -28.28 14.63 -12.53
C PHE A 22 -28.86 13.40 -11.83
N TRP A 23 -28.92 13.39 -10.49
CA TRP A 23 -29.61 12.33 -9.74
C TRP A 23 -31.10 12.24 -10.11
N GLN A 24 -31.83 13.36 -10.22
CA GLN A 24 -33.24 13.32 -10.60
C GLN A 24 -33.46 12.76 -12.01
N ILE A 25 -32.60 13.13 -12.97
CA ILE A 25 -32.64 12.60 -14.34
C ILE A 25 -32.45 11.08 -14.34
N VAL A 26 -31.40 10.60 -13.67
CA VAL A 26 -31.10 9.16 -13.58
C VAL A 26 -32.22 8.41 -12.84
N LYS A 27 -32.73 8.99 -11.74
CA LYS A 27 -33.84 8.42 -10.96
C LYS A 27 -35.10 8.26 -11.81
N GLY A 28 -35.47 9.28 -12.59
CA GLY A 28 -36.62 9.21 -13.50
C GLY A 28 -36.48 8.11 -14.55
N SER A 29 -35.34 8.10 -15.25
CA SER A 29 -35.05 7.09 -16.28
C SER A 29 -35.09 5.65 -15.74
N VAL A 30 -34.50 5.39 -14.57
CA VAL A 30 -34.54 4.04 -13.95
C VAL A 30 -35.96 3.58 -13.57
N LEU A 31 -36.86 4.52 -13.24
CA LEU A 31 -38.23 4.22 -12.84
C LEU A 31 -39.19 4.08 -14.03
N GLU A 32 -38.98 4.88 -15.09
CA GLU A 32 -39.89 4.98 -16.24
C GLU A 32 -39.54 4.03 -17.38
N GLU A 33 -38.24 3.82 -17.66
CA GLU A 33 -37.78 2.97 -18.75
C GLU A 33 -37.28 1.64 -18.17
N ASN A 34 -37.87 0.52 -18.59
CA ASN A 34 -37.29 -0.81 -18.33
C ASN A 34 -35.93 -1.02 -19.05
N ASP A 35 -35.45 0.00 -19.77
CA ASP A 35 -34.17 0.07 -20.44
C ASP A 35 -33.47 1.37 -20.01
N PHE A 36 -32.40 1.26 -19.21
CA PHE A 36 -31.64 2.42 -18.72
C PHE A 36 -30.74 2.96 -19.85
N SER A 37 -31.34 3.48 -20.92
CA SER A 37 -30.64 4.02 -22.09
C SER A 37 -30.67 5.55 -22.05
N LEU A 38 -29.61 6.18 -21.56
CA LEU A 38 -29.46 7.64 -21.70
C LEU A 38 -29.19 7.96 -23.17
N LYS A 39 -30.24 8.28 -23.93
CA LYS A 39 -30.13 8.72 -25.33
C LYS A 39 -29.35 10.04 -25.35
N CYS A 40 -28.12 9.99 -25.88
CA CYS A 40 -27.15 11.09 -25.97
C CYS A 40 -26.44 11.43 -24.64
N VAL A 41 -25.39 10.67 -24.32
CA VAL A 41 -24.41 11.03 -23.29
C VAL A 41 -23.32 11.92 -23.92
N PRO A 42 -23.09 13.15 -23.46
CA PRO A 42 -21.98 13.99 -23.90
C PRO A 42 -20.61 13.32 -23.75
N ASP A 43 -19.64 13.63 -24.63
CA ASP A 43 -18.30 13.00 -24.63
C ASP A 43 -17.56 13.12 -23.28
N ASN A 44 -17.74 14.25 -22.58
CA ASN A 44 -17.16 14.49 -21.25
C ASN A 44 -17.79 13.64 -20.12
N LEU A 45 -18.84 12.87 -20.43
CA LEU A 45 -19.53 11.94 -19.55
C LEU A 45 -19.40 10.49 -20.04
N TRP A 46 -18.35 10.16 -20.79
CA TRP A 46 -18.08 8.80 -21.30
C TRP A 46 -18.27 7.69 -20.25
N TYR A 47 -17.88 7.94 -19.00
CA TYR A 47 -17.99 6.98 -17.90
C TYR A 47 -19.45 6.63 -17.58
N VAL A 48 -20.41 7.51 -17.85
CA VAL A 48 -21.84 7.25 -17.70
C VAL A 48 -22.27 6.21 -18.74
N ALA A 49 -21.90 6.41 -20.00
CA ALA A 49 -22.19 5.48 -21.10
C ALA A 49 -21.57 4.09 -20.83
N VAL A 50 -20.31 4.05 -20.40
CA VAL A 50 -19.63 2.79 -20.03
C VAL A 50 -20.30 2.14 -18.82
N THR A 51 -20.64 2.91 -17.78
CA THR A 51 -21.36 2.37 -16.61
C THR A 51 -22.68 1.74 -17.04
N ILE A 52 -23.45 2.41 -17.89
CA ILE A 52 -24.70 1.89 -18.44
C ILE A 52 -24.47 0.58 -19.20
N ALA A 53 -23.49 0.56 -20.10
CA ALA A 53 -23.20 -0.59 -20.96
C ALA A 53 -22.70 -1.82 -20.18
N GLU A 54 -21.84 -1.61 -19.17
CA GLU A 54 -21.15 -2.68 -18.45
C GLU A 54 -21.88 -3.12 -17.17
N THR A 55 -22.68 -2.24 -16.56
CA THR A 55 -23.36 -2.52 -15.28
C THR A 55 -24.86 -2.73 -15.42
N LYS A 56 -25.37 -2.84 -16.66
CA LYS A 56 -26.79 -2.79 -17.10
C LYS A 56 -27.85 -3.08 -16.03
N ASP A 57 -27.74 -4.20 -15.32
CA ASP A 57 -28.74 -4.57 -14.30
C ASP A 57 -28.36 -4.21 -12.86
N ARG A 58 -27.06 -4.07 -12.55
CA ARG A 58 -26.54 -3.89 -11.19
C ARG A 58 -26.99 -2.56 -10.60
N PHE A 59 -26.72 -1.44 -11.29
CA PHE A 59 -27.07 -0.11 -10.80
C PHE A 59 -28.59 0.16 -10.76
N PRO A 60 -29.37 -0.12 -11.83
CA PRO A 60 -30.82 0.05 -11.79
C PRO A 60 -31.50 -0.81 -10.73
N SER A 61 -31.08 -2.08 -10.55
CA SER A 61 -31.63 -2.95 -9.50
C SER A 61 -31.36 -2.40 -8.10
N PHE A 62 -30.16 -1.85 -7.88
CA PHE A 62 -29.79 -1.17 -6.64
C PHE A 62 -30.68 0.06 -6.38
N VAL A 63 -30.83 0.95 -7.36
CA VAL A 63 -31.66 2.16 -7.24
C VAL A 63 -33.12 1.80 -6.97
N LYS A 64 -33.71 0.87 -7.74
CA LYS A 64 -35.08 0.38 -7.53
C LYS A 64 -35.29 -0.15 -6.10
N LYS A 65 -34.30 -0.86 -5.54
CA LYS A 65 -34.38 -1.38 -4.17
C LYS A 65 -34.25 -0.30 -3.11
N ILE A 66 -33.38 0.69 -3.29
CA ILE A 66 -33.29 1.84 -2.38
C ILE A 66 -34.60 2.61 -2.39
N LEU A 67 -35.13 2.93 -3.57
CA LEU A 67 -36.36 3.71 -3.71
C LEU A 67 -37.59 2.96 -3.19
N LYS A 68 -37.62 1.62 -3.31
CA LYS A 68 -38.66 0.80 -2.66
C LYS A 68 -38.64 0.94 -1.13
N LYS A 69 -37.46 1.12 -0.52
CA LYS A 69 -37.32 1.30 0.93
C LYS A 69 -37.53 2.76 1.37
N ASN A 70 -37.10 3.73 0.54
CA ASN A 70 -37.27 5.15 0.77
C ASN A 70 -37.55 5.87 -0.57
N PRO A 71 -38.83 6.09 -0.94
CA PRO A 71 -39.21 6.73 -2.21
C PRO A 71 -38.66 8.15 -2.37
N CYS A 72 -38.46 8.86 -1.26
CA CYS A 72 -37.96 10.23 -1.21
C CYS A 72 -36.43 10.31 -1.13
N TYR A 73 -35.70 9.18 -1.28
CA TYR A 73 -34.24 9.21 -1.21
C TYR A 73 -33.64 10.15 -2.27
N SER A 74 -32.69 10.96 -1.79
CA SER A 74 -31.82 11.80 -2.57
C SER A 74 -30.43 11.79 -1.92
N PRO A 75 -29.34 11.68 -2.71
CA PRO A 75 -27.99 11.78 -2.20
C PRO A 75 -27.78 13.10 -1.45
N SER A 76 -27.06 13.03 -0.33
CA SER A 76 -26.67 14.20 0.47
C SER A 76 -25.26 14.01 1.03
N SER A 77 -24.69 15.06 1.62
CA SER A 77 -23.37 14.98 2.26
C SER A 77 -23.33 13.97 3.42
N ALA A 78 -24.46 13.77 4.13
CA ALA A 78 -24.58 12.81 5.21
C ALA A 78 -24.91 11.38 4.72
N ASP A 79 -25.51 11.25 3.54
CA ASP A 79 -25.98 9.98 2.99
C ASP A 79 -25.69 9.87 1.49
N ARG A 80 -24.44 9.47 1.21
CA ARG A 80 -23.88 9.36 -0.13
C ARG A 80 -24.32 8.08 -0.83
N ILE A 81 -24.67 8.17 -2.12
CA ILE A 81 -25.01 7.01 -2.92
C ILE A 81 -23.82 6.08 -3.13
N LEU A 82 -22.60 6.63 -3.22
CA LEU A 82 -21.37 5.84 -3.29
C LEU A 82 -21.25 4.89 -2.08
N SER A 83 -21.45 5.43 -0.88
CA SER A 83 -21.41 4.65 0.37
C SER A 83 -22.45 3.52 0.37
N ARG A 84 -23.70 3.85 0.01
CA ARG A 84 -24.78 2.86 -0.09
C ARG A 84 -24.49 1.78 -1.13
N TYR A 85 -23.95 2.16 -2.29
CA TYR A 85 -23.67 1.25 -3.39
C TYR A 85 -22.58 0.24 -3.02
N LEU A 86 -21.49 0.73 -2.42
CA LEU A 86 -20.39 -0.10 -1.95
C LEU A 86 -20.80 -1.02 -0.79
N GLN A 87 -21.71 -0.60 0.08
CA GLN A 87 -22.24 -1.45 1.16
C GLN A 87 -23.28 -2.46 0.67
N TYR A 88 -23.99 -2.14 -0.42
CA TYR A 88 -25.03 -3.00 -0.97
C TYR A 88 -24.46 -4.16 -1.77
N HIS A 89 -23.31 -3.94 -2.42
CA HIS A 89 -22.65 -4.93 -3.26
C HIS A 89 -21.42 -5.52 -2.57
N ASP A 90 -21.27 -6.83 -2.68
CA ASP A 90 -20.14 -7.54 -2.10
C ASP A 90 -18.95 -7.57 -3.07
N PHE A 91 -18.28 -6.42 -3.23
CA PHE A 91 -17.14 -6.28 -4.15
C PHE A 91 -15.91 -7.04 -3.67
N VAL A 92 -15.35 -7.85 -4.57
CA VAL A 92 -14.16 -8.66 -4.33
C VAL A 92 -12.93 -8.01 -5.00
N GLU A 93 -13.12 -7.27 -6.09
CA GLU A 93 -12.05 -6.56 -6.77
C GLU A 93 -12.43 -5.11 -7.07
N MET A 94 -11.44 -4.23 -6.99
CA MET A 94 -11.55 -2.81 -7.33
C MET A 94 -10.42 -2.40 -8.25
N HIS A 95 -10.75 -1.95 -9.46
CA HIS A 95 -9.80 -1.44 -10.43
C HIS A 95 -10.02 0.06 -10.62
N LEU A 96 -9.27 0.85 -9.84
CA LEU A 96 -9.40 2.29 -9.72
C LEU A 96 -8.14 2.98 -10.23
N ASP A 97 -7.67 2.58 -11.42
CA ASP A 97 -6.50 3.15 -12.05
C ASP A 97 -6.85 4.49 -12.71
N SER A 98 -5.93 5.47 -12.65
CA SER A 98 -6.07 6.79 -13.30
C SER A 98 -7.36 7.55 -12.94
N ILE A 99 -7.80 7.46 -11.69
CA ILE A 99 -8.97 8.18 -11.18
C ILE A 99 -8.70 9.65 -10.85
N PHE A 100 -7.44 10.05 -10.70
CA PHE A 100 -7.04 11.43 -10.45
C PHE A 100 -6.25 12.02 -11.62
N SER A 101 -6.51 13.30 -11.91
CA SER A 101 -5.76 14.08 -12.90
C SER A 101 -4.53 14.74 -12.27
N TYR A 102 -3.49 14.98 -13.09
CA TYR A 102 -2.31 15.72 -12.65
C TYR A 102 -2.68 17.10 -12.10
N GLY A 103 -2.14 17.46 -10.94
CA GLY A 103 -2.39 18.76 -10.28
C GLY A 103 -3.65 18.81 -9.41
N GLN A 104 -4.42 17.72 -9.29
CA GLN A 104 -5.54 17.63 -8.35
C GLN A 104 -5.16 16.94 -7.04
N ASN A 105 -5.87 17.28 -5.96
CA ASN A 105 -5.77 16.56 -4.69
C ASN A 105 -6.22 15.10 -4.89
N SER A 106 -5.27 14.18 -4.73
CA SER A 106 -5.46 12.76 -4.99
C SER A 106 -5.92 12.02 -3.73
N THR A 107 -7.06 12.44 -3.17
CA THR A 107 -7.62 11.89 -1.92
C THR A 107 -8.63 10.78 -2.22
N LEU A 108 -8.32 9.56 -1.81
CA LEU A 108 -9.21 8.41 -1.96
C LEU A 108 -10.45 8.55 -1.05
N PRO A 109 -11.67 8.25 -1.55
CA PRO A 109 -12.87 8.17 -0.73
C PRO A 109 -12.72 7.10 0.36
N LYS A 110 -13.04 7.47 1.61
CA LYS A 110 -12.89 6.56 2.77
C LYS A 110 -13.84 5.36 2.69
N GLU A 111 -14.93 5.52 1.95
CA GLU A 111 -15.96 4.52 1.69
C GLU A 111 -15.40 3.28 0.98
N LEU A 112 -14.35 3.44 0.16
CA LEU A 112 -13.69 2.31 -0.52
C LEU A 112 -13.16 1.27 0.47
N PHE A 113 -12.68 1.73 1.62
CA PHE A 113 -12.09 0.87 2.67
C PHE A 113 -13.15 0.23 3.59
N GLN A 114 -14.44 0.36 3.26
CA GLN A 114 -15.53 -0.34 3.94
C GLN A 114 -15.91 -1.67 3.27
N CYS A 115 -15.37 -1.96 2.08
CA CYS A 115 -15.60 -3.21 1.37
C CYS A 115 -14.75 -4.35 1.96
N LEU A 116 -15.18 -4.91 3.10
CA LEU A 116 -14.37 -5.84 3.91
C LEU A 116 -14.02 -7.17 3.21
N ASN A 117 -14.73 -7.50 2.13
CA ASN A 117 -14.52 -8.70 1.32
C ASN A 117 -13.57 -8.49 0.14
N LEU A 118 -13.03 -7.28 -0.01
CA LEU A 118 -12.11 -6.94 -1.08
C LEU A 118 -10.82 -7.77 -0.98
N LYS A 119 -10.47 -8.41 -2.10
CA LYS A 119 -9.26 -9.23 -2.28
C LYS A 119 -8.24 -8.58 -3.20
N ALA A 120 -8.66 -7.77 -4.17
CA ALA A 120 -7.76 -7.06 -5.06
C ALA A 120 -8.12 -5.58 -5.16
N LEU A 121 -7.13 -4.71 -4.97
CA LEU A 121 -7.26 -3.27 -5.12
C LEU A 121 -6.14 -2.73 -6.04
N SER A 122 -6.53 -2.21 -7.20
CA SER A 122 -5.64 -1.48 -8.10
C SER A 122 -5.90 0.01 -8.00
N LEU A 123 -4.83 0.76 -7.72
CA LEU A 123 -4.80 2.21 -7.56
C LEU A 123 -3.63 2.81 -8.35
N LYS A 124 -3.36 2.27 -9.54
CA LYS A 124 -2.21 2.69 -10.35
C LYS A 124 -2.44 4.06 -10.95
N ASN A 125 -1.36 4.80 -11.21
CA ASN A 125 -1.39 6.07 -11.94
C ASN A 125 -2.31 7.13 -11.30
N ASN A 126 -2.32 7.22 -9.97
CA ASN A 126 -3.25 8.09 -9.23
C ASN A 126 -2.56 9.26 -8.53
N PHE A 127 -1.27 9.48 -8.76
CA PHE A 127 -0.48 10.53 -8.12
C PHE A 127 -0.61 10.54 -6.58
N LEU A 128 -0.91 9.39 -5.96
CA LEU A 128 -1.15 9.29 -4.52
C LEU A 128 0.12 9.68 -3.77
N GLU A 129 0.01 10.70 -2.92
CA GLU A 129 1.08 11.10 -2.00
C GLU A 129 0.99 10.35 -0.68
N GLN A 130 -0.17 9.80 -0.35
CA GLN A 130 -0.45 9.05 0.88
C GLN A 130 -1.47 7.93 0.63
N LEU A 131 -1.25 6.78 1.27
CA LEU A 131 -2.24 5.71 1.37
C LEU A 131 -2.98 5.84 2.71
N PRO A 132 -4.31 5.99 2.75
CA PRO A 132 -5.04 6.19 4.00
C PRO A 132 -4.84 5.04 5.00
N PRO A 133 -4.74 5.31 6.32
CA PRO A 133 -4.60 4.27 7.33
C PRO A 133 -5.78 3.28 7.35
N GLU A 134 -6.95 3.69 6.84
CA GLU A 134 -8.12 2.85 6.66
C GLU A 134 -7.87 1.62 5.77
N ILE A 135 -6.77 1.55 5.00
CA ILE A 135 -6.36 0.35 4.28
C ILE A 135 -6.34 -0.90 5.19
N GLY A 136 -5.97 -0.72 6.47
CA GLY A 136 -5.94 -1.81 7.46
C GLY A 136 -7.30 -2.44 7.78
N LYS A 137 -8.42 -1.85 7.33
CA LYS A 137 -9.76 -2.47 7.41
C LYS A 137 -9.90 -3.66 6.44
N LEU A 138 -9.14 -3.67 5.35
CA LEU A 138 -9.24 -4.66 4.27
C LEU A 138 -8.46 -5.94 4.60
N GLN A 139 -8.86 -6.65 5.66
CA GLN A 139 -8.12 -7.82 6.17
C GLN A 139 -8.06 -8.99 5.18
N ARG A 140 -8.99 -9.03 4.21
CA ARG A 140 -9.05 -10.03 3.13
C ARG A 140 -8.28 -9.64 1.87
N LEU A 141 -7.65 -8.46 1.86
CA LEU A 141 -6.89 -7.97 0.71
C LEU A 141 -5.69 -8.87 0.46
N GLU A 142 -5.62 -9.48 -0.72
CA GLU A 142 -4.54 -10.37 -1.16
C GLU A 142 -3.58 -9.68 -2.12
N TYR A 143 -4.08 -8.72 -2.90
CA TYR A 143 -3.33 -8.00 -3.93
C TYR A 143 -3.57 -6.49 -3.85
N LEU A 144 -2.48 -5.71 -3.76
CA LEU A 144 -2.52 -4.25 -3.74
C LEU A 144 -1.55 -3.67 -4.78
N ALA A 145 -2.08 -2.95 -5.77
CA ALA A 145 -1.27 -2.28 -6.77
C ALA A 145 -1.27 -0.76 -6.59
N LEU A 146 -0.08 -0.20 -6.36
CA LEU A 146 0.18 1.22 -6.14
C LEU A 146 1.24 1.76 -7.11
N THR A 147 1.45 1.08 -8.23
CA THR A 147 2.41 1.46 -9.28
C THR A 147 2.14 2.87 -9.81
N ASN A 148 3.19 3.63 -10.13
CA ASN A 148 3.10 4.98 -10.70
C ASN A 148 2.31 5.95 -9.80
N ASN A 149 2.74 6.10 -8.56
CA ASN A 149 2.20 7.09 -7.62
C ASN A 149 3.35 7.97 -7.07
N LYS A 150 3.07 8.80 -6.08
CA LYS A 150 4.05 9.69 -5.43
C LYS A 150 4.34 9.25 -3.99
N LEU A 151 4.21 7.96 -3.69
CA LEU A 151 4.34 7.44 -2.33
C LEU A 151 5.79 7.51 -1.88
N GLN A 152 6.00 8.02 -0.67
CA GLN A 152 7.26 7.98 0.06
C GLN A 152 7.16 6.98 1.21
N ASN A 153 8.26 6.69 1.90
CA ASN A 153 8.27 5.71 3.00
C ASN A 153 7.24 6.01 4.10
N PHE A 154 7.07 7.28 4.46
CA PHE A 154 6.12 7.70 5.50
C PHE A 154 4.66 7.78 4.99
N SER A 155 4.44 7.67 3.68
CA SER A 155 3.14 7.74 3.03
C SER A 155 2.37 6.42 3.11
N ILE A 156 3.07 5.32 3.43
CA ILE A 156 2.49 3.99 3.55
C ILE A 156 2.32 3.70 5.06
N PRO A 157 1.08 3.59 5.57
CA PRO A 157 0.82 3.48 7.00
C PRO A 157 1.14 2.08 7.53
N TYR A 158 1.55 1.98 8.80
CA TYR A 158 1.79 0.69 9.46
C TYR A 158 0.52 -0.18 9.49
N THR A 159 -0.67 0.42 9.42
CA THR A 159 -1.95 -0.30 9.36
C THR A 159 -2.07 -1.23 8.14
N LEU A 160 -1.21 -1.08 7.11
CA LEU A 160 -1.10 -2.07 6.04
C LEU A 160 -0.76 -3.48 6.57
N THR A 161 -0.04 -3.57 7.70
CA THR A 161 0.23 -4.86 8.38
C THR A 161 -1.04 -5.57 8.87
N PHE A 162 -2.15 -4.85 9.02
CA PHE A 162 -3.44 -5.43 9.41
C PHE A 162 -4.14 -6.14 8.25
N CYS A 163 -3.68 -5.92 7.00
CA CYS A 163 -4.09 -6.71 5.84
C CYS A 163 -3.38 -8.07 5.89
N SER A 164 -3.78 -8.94 6.83
CA SER A 164 -3.09 -10.19 7.11
C SER A 164 -3.08 -11.17 5.94
N ALA A 165 -4.02 -11.05 5.00
CA ALA A 165 -4.08 -11.87 3.79
C ALA A 165 -3.20 -11.34 2.63
N LEU A 166 -2.52 -10.19 2.78
CA LEU A 166 -1.80 -9.54 1.69
C LEU A 166 -0.61 -10.38 1.23
N LYS A 167 -0.59 -10.72 -0.05
CA LYS A 167 0.44 -11.56 -0.69
C LYS A 167 1.31 -10.78 -1.66
N VAL A 168 0.69 -9.88 -2.44
CA VAL A 168 1.35 -9.16 -3.53
C VAL A 168 1.16 -7.66 -3.34
N LEU A 169 2.26 -6.93 -3.34
CA LEU A 169 2.30 -5.47 -3.22
C LEU A 169 3.14 -4.88 -4.35
N LEU A 170 2.52 -4.08 -5.22
CA LEU A 170 3.22 -3.42 -6.32
C LEU A 170 3.48 -1.95 -5.99
N LEU A 171 4.75 -1.57 -5.82
CA LEU A 171 5.19 -0.21 -5.47
C LEU A 171 6.13 0.38 -6.55
N ASP A 172 6.17 -0.17 -7.76
CA ASP A 172 7.04 0.35 -8.82
C ASP A 172 6.74 1.82 -9.13
N ASN A 173 7.77 2.57 -9.51
CA ASN A 173 7.70 3.97 -9.93
C ASN A 173 6.99 4.86 -8.89
N ASN A 174 7.48 4.81 -7.65
CA ASN A 174 7.13 5.73 -6.57
C ASN A 174 8.38 6.53 -6.13
N LEU A 175 8.32 7.16 -4.96
CA LEU A 175 9.38 8.02 -4.41
C LEU A 175 10.01 7.41 -3.14
N LEU A 176 10.10 6.08 -3.09
CA LEU A 176 10.65 5.36 -1.93
C LEU A 176 12.19 5.41 -1.90
N ASP A 177 12.76 5.70 -0.72
CA ASP A 177 14.20 5.60 -0.45
C ASP A 177 14.63 4.14 -0.22
N ALA A 178 13.71 3.34 0.32
CA ALA A 178 13.84 1.93 0.66
C ALA A 178 12.43 1.34 0.84
N LEU A 179 12.27 0.04 1.09
CA LEU A 179 10.97 -0.50 1.51
C LEU A 179 10.66 -0.10 2.97
N PRO A 180 9.41 0.17 3.37
CA PRO A 180 9.07 0.33 4.78
C PRO A 180 9.40 -0.95 5.56
N GLY A 181 10.12 -0.81 6.67
CA GLY A 181 10.60 -1.95 7.46
C GLY A 181 9.50 -2.85 8.02
N PHE A 182 8.32 -2.29 8.28
CA PHE A 182 7.16 -3.06 8.76
C PHE A 182 6.62 -4.07 7.72
N LEU A 183 7.01 -3.98 6.45
CA LEU A 183 6.61 -4.98 5.45
C LEU A 183 7.14 -6.38 5.80
N LEU A 184 8.27 -6.45 6.53
CA LEU A 184 8.81 -7.71 7.06
C LEU A 184 7.90 -8.38 8.11
N LEU A 185 6.94 -7.64 8.67
CA LEU A 185 6.00 -8.13 9.68
C LEU A 185 4.71 -8.69 9.07
N ILE A 186 4.51 -8.56 7.75
CA ILE A 186 3.31 -9.05 7.08
C ILE A 186 3.49 -10.54 6.77
N PRO A 187 2.73 -11.45 7.42
CA PRO A 187 3.06 -12.87 7.44
C PRO A 187 2.91 -13.56 6.08
N ASN A 188 1.97 -13.12 5.24
CA ASN A 188 1.67 -13.74 3.95
C ASN A 188 2.28 -12.98 2.76
N LEU A 189 3.03 -11.90 3.01
CA LEU A 189 3.59 -11.08 1.94
C LEU A 189 4.74 -11.82 1.28
N SER A 190 4.54 -12.21 0.02
CA SER A 190 5.49 -13.03 -0.74
C SER A 190 6.15 -12.25 -1.87
N THR A 191 5.44 -11.28 -2.45
CA THR A 191 5.92 -10.54 -3.61
C THR A 191 5.79 -9.05 -3.39
N VAL A 192 6.91 -8.33 -3.48
CA VAL A 192 6.96 -6.87 -3.47
C VAL A 192 7.71 -6.37 -4.68
N HIS A 193 7.00 -5.68 -5.59
CA HIS A 193 7.65 -4.98 -6.69
C HIS A 193 7.98 -3.55 -6.27
N ARG A 194 9.13 -3.04 -6.70
CA ARG A 194 9.74 -1.80 -6.20
C ARG A 194 10.64 -1.10 -7.21
N HIS A 195 10.62 -1.52 -8.48
CA HIS A 195 11.48 -0.97 -9.52
C HIS A 195 11.14 0.48 -9.82
N GLY A 196 12.11 1.24 -10.32
CA GLY A 196 11.90 2.64 -10.72
C GLY A 196 11.58 3.61 -9.58
N ASN A 197 11.77 3.21 -8.32
CA ASN A 197 11.74 4.15 -7.19
C ASN A 197 13.00 5.02 -7.20
N HIS A 198 12.82 6.34 -7.35
CA HIS A 198 13.88 7.29 -7.71
C HIS A 198 15.02 7.37 -6.67
N ASN A 199 14.76 7.04 -5.40
CA ASN A 199 15.72 7.25 -4.32
C ASN A 199 16.45 5.97 -3.84
N TYR A 200 16.23 4.82 -4.49
CA TYR A 200 16.93 3.56 -4.14
C TYR A 200 18.44 3.65 -4.35
N PHE A 201 18.92 4.57 -5.20
CA PHE A 201 20.35 4.78 -5.38
C PHE A 201 21.05 5.15 -4.07
N LYS A 202 20.41 5.95 -3.21
CA LYS A 202 21.01 6.42 -1.95
C LYS A 202 21.22 5.28 -0.95
N SER A 203 20.22 4.43 -0.77
CA SER A 203 20.30 3.27 0.12
C SER A 203 21.20 2.17 -0.46
N THR A 204 21.20 2.00 -1.78
CA THR A 204 22.14 1.11 -2.48
C THR A 204 23.59 1.60 -2.35
N PHE A 205 23.83 2.91 -2.36
CA PHE A 205 25.17 3.47 -2.09
C PHE A 205 25.61 3.20 -0.65
N MET A 206 24.69 3.28 0.33
CA MET A 206 24.99 2.90 1.71
C MET A 206 25.41 1.44 1.84
N TRP A 207 24.83 0.55 1.03
CA TRP A 207 25.23 -0.85 0.98
C TRP A 207 26.69 -1.03 0.52
N TYR A 208 27.11 -0.36 -0.56
CA TYR A 208 28.42 -0.58 -1.16
C TYR A 208 29.57 0.24 -0.55
N HIS A 209 29.27 1.43 0.00
CA HIS A 209 30.31 2.45 0.22
C HIS A 209 30.28 3.16 1.58
N THR A 210 29.23 2.97 2.39
CA THR A 210 29.29 3.53 3.75
C THR A 210 29.91 2.54 4.72
N ASP A 211 30.79 3.06 5.57
CA ASP A 211 31.08 2.43 6.86
C ASP A 211 29.74 2.07 7.52
N VAL A 212 29.61 0.81 7.93
CA VAL A 212 28.41 0.20 8.52
C VAL A 212 27.80 1.11 9.59
N ASN A 213 28.66 1.86 10.31
CA ASN A 213 28.32 2.83 11.35
C ASN A 213 27.44 4.02 10.90
N LYS A 214 27.09 4.16 9.61
CA LYS A 214 26.23 5.24 9.09
C LYS A 214 24.79 4.80 8.74
N ARG A 215 24.38 3.59 9.13
CA ARG A 215 23.02 3.07 8.86
C ARG A 215 21.93 3.63 9.78
N ILE A 216 22.33 4.20 10.91
CA ILE A 216 21.47 4.96 11.83
C ILE A 216 21.67 6.45 11.55
N LEU A 217 20.62 7.13 11.11
CA LEU A 217 20.62 8.56 10.79
C LEU A 217 19.73 9.33 11.75
N ALA A 218 20.33 10.20 12.55
CA ALA A 218 19.59 11.11 13.42
C ALA A 218 18.75 12.11 12.59
N VAL A 219 17.47 12.21 12.91
CA VAL A 219 16.53 13.17 12.36
C VAL A 219 16.29 14.23 13.43
N ARG A 220 16.67 15.48 13.11
CA ARG A 220 16.42 16.62 14.00
C ARG A 220 14.93 16.88 14.06
N GLY A 221 14.42 17.13 15.27
CA GLY A 221 13.07 17.61 15.46
C GLY A 221 12.87 19.01 14.91
N CYS A 222 11.63 19.37 14.57
CA CYS A 222 11.23 20.76 14.32
C CYS A 222 10.86 21.44 15.65
N SER A 223 10.83 22.78 15.65
CA SER A 223 10.60 23.71 16.78
C SER A 223 9.50 23.29 17.77
N PRO A 224 9.49 23.80 19.02
CA PRO A 224 8.86 23.13 20.16
C PRO A 224 7.37 22.90 19.96
N CYS A 225 6.90 21.75 20.45
CA CYS A 225 5.48 21.42 20.54
C CYS A 225 4.69 22.58 21.17
N PRO A 226 3.46 22.86 20.71
CA PRO A 226 2.61 23.87 21.35
C PRO A 226 2.51 23.59 22.85
N ALA A 227 2.75 24.64 23.64
CA ALA A 227 2.73 24.58 25.10
C ALA A 227 1.28 24.34 25.58
N GLY A 228 0.93 23.07 25.76
CA GLY A 228 -0.38 22.64 26.26
C GLY A 228 -0.35 21.16 26.63
N LEU A 229 -1.09 20.79 27.68
CA LEU A 229 -1.30 19.40 28.02
C LEU A 229 -2.02 18.70 26.86
N PRO A 230 -1.55 17.53 26.41
CA PRO A 230 -2.24 16.78 25.36
C PRO A 230 -3.63 16.37 25.85
N SER A 231 -4.63 16.46 24.99
CA SER A 231 -5.98 16.01 25.32
C SER A 231 -6.00 14.51 25.61
N LEU A 232 -6.93 14.04 26.46
CA LEU A 232 -7.10 12.61 26.72
C LEU A 232 -7.33 11.82 25.42
N LYS A 233 -8.05 12.42 24.46
CA LYS A 233 -8.29 11.85 23.13
C LYS A 233 -6.99 11.63 22.35
N LEU A 234 -6.09 12.61 22.37
CA LEU A 234 -4.77 12.55 21.74
C LEU A 234 -3.87 11.50 22.41
N LEU A 235 -3.86 11.47 23.75
CA LEU A 235 -3.10 10.49 24.52
C LEU A 235 -3.56 9.05 24.22
N ALA A 236 -4.87 8.81 24.24
CA ALA A 236 -5.44 7.50 23.91
C ALA A 236 -5.11 7.09 22.47
N ALA A 237 -5.29 8.00 21.50
CA ALA A 237 -4.95 7.76 20.10
C ALA A 237 -3.46 7.41 19.92
N THR A 238 -2.57 8.19 20.55
CA THR A 238 -1.12 7.98 20.46
C THR A 238 -0.71 6.64 21.06
N ALA A 239 -1.28 6.26 22.21
CA ALA A 239 -1.01 4.98 22.86
C ALA A 239 -1.47 3.80 21.99
N ILE A 240 -2.67 3.88 21.41
CA ILE A 240 -3.22 2.81 20.55
C ILE A 240 -2.41 2.67 19.25
N ILE A 241 -2.10 3.78 18.59
CA ILE A 241 -1.26 3.79 17.37
C ILE A 241 0.13 3.23 17.68
N GLY A 242 0.75 3.67 18.77
CA GLY A 242 2.07 3.21 19.21
C GLY A 242 2.09 1.73 19.57
N ALA A 243 1.02 1.21 20.17
CA ALA A 243 0.87 -0.21 20.50
C ALA A 243 0.80 -1.13 19.27
N LYS A 244 0.66 -0.58 18.05
CA LYS A 244 0.58 -1.35 16.79
C LYS A 244 -0.53 -2.39 16.78
N LEU A 245 -1.55 -2.21 17.62
CA LEU A 245 -2.70 -3.10 17.69
C LEU A 245 -3.66 -2.79 16.55
N ASN A 246 -4.28 -3.83 15.99
CA ASN A 246 -5.31 -3.66 14.97
C ASN A 246 -6.57 -3.03 15.57
N PHE A 247 -6.61 -1.70 15.57
CA PHE A 247 -7.71 -0.90 16.13
C PHE A 247 -8.94 -0.83 15.22
N PHE A 248 -8.95 -1.51 14.08
CA PHE A 248 -10.15 -1.69 13.25
C PHE A 248 -10.99 -2.92 13.65
N GLY A 249 -10.48 -3.76 14.56
CA GLY A 249 -11.24 -4.90 15.09
C GLY A 249 -12.49 -4.46 15.86
N SER A 250 -13.57 -5.22 15.72
CA SER A 250 -14.86 -4.94 16.36
C SER A 250 -14.73 -4.94 17.88
N GLY A 251 -15.23 -3.88 18.54
CA GLY A 251 -15.32 -3.80 20.00
C GLY A 251 -14.03 -3.40 20.73
N ILE A 252 -12.93 -3.17 20.01
CA ILE A 252 -11.64 -2.77 20.61
C ILE A 252 -11.61 -1.27 20.90
N VAL A 253 -12.06 -0.45 19.93
CA VAL A 253 -11.99 1.01 20.00
C VAL A 253 -13.30 1.63 19.50
N PRO A 254 -13.86 2.66 20.18
CA PRO A 254 -15.04 3.36 19.69
C PRO A 254 -14.85 3.96 18.29
N PRO A 255 -15.86 3.91 17.38
CA PRO A 255 -15.73 4.42 16.01
C PRO A 255 -15.25 5.86 15.93
N THR A 256 -15.73 6.72 16.82
CA THR A 256 -15.33 8.14 16.90
C THR A 256 -13.84 8.35 17.23
N LEU A 257 -13.24 7.41 17.96
CA LEU A 257 -11.81 7.40 18.25
C LEU A 257 -11.02 6.80 17.08
N VAL A 258 -11.55 5.77 16.40
CA VAL A 258 -10.96 5.23 15.16
C VAL A 258 -10.86 6.31 14.08
N ASP A 259 -11.94 7.06 13.84
CA ASP A 259 -11.96 8.14 12.85
C ASP A 259 -10.96 9.25 13.21
N TYR A 260 -10.87 9.58 14.49
CA TYR A 260 -9.89 10.54 14.99
C TYR A 260 -8.45 10.06 14.80
N MET A 261 -8.15 8.80 15.13
CA MET A 261 -6.84 8.20 14.91
C MET A 261 -6.46 8.21 13.43
N CYS A 262 -7.39 7.87 12.53
CA CYS A 262 -7.15 7.90 11.09
C CYS A 262 -6.85 9.32 10.60
N HIS A 263 -7.53 10.33 11.16
CA HIS A 263 -7.32 11.73 10.81
C HIS A 263 -5.93 12.24 11.18
N ILE A 264 -5.44 11.90 12.38
CA ILE A 264 -4.15 12.38 12.89
C ILE A 264 -2.98 11.43 12.59
N TYR A 265 -3.23 10.29 11.93
CA TYR A 265 -2.28 9.18 11.85
C TYR A 265 -0.90 9.60 11.32
N PHE A 266 -0.89 10.46 10.30
CA PHE A 266 0.33 10.92 9.64
C PHE A 266 1.03 12.08 10.36
N ASP A 267 0.54 12.53 11.50
CA ASP A 267 1.24 13.50 12.36
C ASP A 267 2.34 12.82 13.19
N PHE A 268 2.32 11.49 13.25
CA PHE A 268 3.22 10.68 14.05
C PHE A 268 4.17 9.85 13.19
N ASN A 269 5.30 9.51 13.80
CA ASN A 269 6.10 8.37 13.40
C ASN A 269 5.91 7.26 14.44
N VAL A 270 5.72 6.03 13.95
CA VAL A 270 5.57 4.83 14.79
C VAL A 270 6.93 4.15 14.91
N CYS A 271 7.41 3.97 16.14
CA CYS A 271 8.67 3.27 16.40
C CYS A 271 8.58 1.82 15.93
N TYR A 272 9.51 1.36 15.11
CA TYR A 272 9.54 -0.02 14.67
C TYR A 272 9.81 -0.98 15.84
N GLN A 273 10.72 -0.62 16.75
CA GLN A 273 11.16 -1.49 17.85
C GLN A 273 10.19 -1.54 19.04
N CYS A 274 9.73 -0.39 19.54
CA CYS A 274 8.91 -0.32 20.76
C CYS A 274 7.48 0.16 20.47
N SER A 275 6.63 0.20 21.50
CA SER A 275 5.22 0.59 21.40
C SER A 275 4.97 2.11 21.43
N SER A 276 5.92 2.90 20.93
CA SER A 276 5.83 4.37 20.95
C SER A 276 5.44 4.94 19.59
N ALA A 277 4.51 5.89 19.60
CA ALA A 277 4.26 6.80 18.49
C ALA A 277 4.61 8.22 18.94
N ASN A 278 5.45 8.92 18.19
CA ASN A 278 5.89 10.28 18.52
C ASN A 278 5.53 11.22 17.37
N LEU A 279 5.16 12.45 17.70
CA LEU A 279 4.96 13.50 16.71
C LEU A 279 6.21 13.65 15.82
N LYS A 280 6.01 13.92 14.53
CA LYS A 280 7.10 14.15 13.57
C LYS A 280 8.04 15.28 13.97
N SER A 281 7.58 16.22 14.81
CA SER A 281 8.40 17.29 15.36
C SER A 281 9.44 16.81 16.38
N LYS A 282 9.30 15.62 16.98
CA LYS A 282 10.27 15.11 17.95
C LYS A 282 11.54 14.58 17.26
N PRO A 283 12.73 14.77 17.86
CA PRO A 283 13.95 14.12 17.41
C PRO A 283 13.79 12.60 17.34
N SER A 284 14.41 11.98 16.35
CA SER A 284 14.25 10.56 16.08
C SER A 284 15.36 10.01 15.19
N TYR A 285 15.24 8.75 14.77
CA TYR A 285 16.23 8.07 13.95
C TYR A 285 15.58 7.37 12.76
N LYS A 286 16.19 7.52 11.59
CA LYS A 286 15.98 6.68 10.41
C LYS A 286 17.01 5.56 10.43
N VAL A 287 16.58 4.31 10.34
CA VAL A 287 17.48 3.15 10.38
C VAL A 287 17.33 2.37 9.09
N TYR A 288 18.45 2.14 8.41
CA TYR A 288 18.48 1.34 7.19
C TYR A 288 18.98 -0.06 7.52
N THR A 289 18.16 -1.07 7.25
CA THR A 289 18.57 -2.47 7.26
C THR A 289 18.49 -3.03 5.84
N PHE A 290 19.03 -4.23 5.66
CA PHE A 290 19.17 -4.81 4.35
C PHE A 290 18.92 -6.31 4.40
N LYS A 291 18.24 -6.84 3.38
CA LYS A 291 18.11 -8.28 3.18
C LYS A 291 18.71 -8.67 1.85
N ASN A 292 19.45 -9.76 1.82
CA ASN A 292 20.03 -10.31 0.59
C ASN A 292 18.91 -10.93 -0.25
N PRO A 293 18.76 -10.59 -1.55
CA PRO A 293 18.02 -11.46 -2.45
C PRO A 293 18.84 -12.70 -2.76
N TYR A 294 18.14 -13.77 -3.10
CA TYR A 294 18.69 -14.99 -3.66
C TYR A 294 19.22 -14.73 -5.09
N LEU A 295 20.46 -15.18 -5.35
CA LEU A 295 21.12 -15.29 -6.66
C LEU A 295 20.85 -14.16 -7.67
N GLY A 296 21.67 -13.10 -7.62
CA GLY A 296 21.82 -12.13 -8.70
C GLY A 296 21.32 -10.71 -8.38
N ASN A 297 22.21 -9.92 -7.76
CA ASN A 297 22.35 -8.47 -7.97
C ASN A 297 21.39 -7.43 -7.36
N THR A 298 20.52 -7.68 -6.37
CA THR A 298 19.83 -6.54 -5.72
C THR A 298 19.55 -6.69 -4.22
N CYS A 299 20.54 -6.39 -3.37
CA CYS A 299 20.28 -6.13 -1.95
C CYS A 299 19.03 -5.26 -1.78
N VAL A 300 18.12 -5.66 -0.89
CA VAL A 300 16.85 -4.96 -0.68
C VAL A 300 16.96 -4.11 0.59
N PRO A 301 17.00 -2.77 0.47
CA PRO A 301 17.03 -1.88 1.62
C PRO A 301 15.63 -1.76 2.24
N PHE A 302 15.61 -1.72 3.57
CA PHE A 302 14.44 -1.42 4.38
C PHE A 302 14.73 -0.21 5.26
N LEU A 303 13.76 0.71 5.33
CA LEU A 303 13.82 1.88 6.20
C LEU A 303 12.86 1.71 7.37
N HIS A 304 13.42 1.86 8.57
CA HIS A 304 12.71 1.83 9.85
C HIS A 304 12.79 3.20 10.51
N TRP A 305 11.85 3.45 11.41
CA TRP A 305 11.88 4.63 12.27
C TRP A 305 12.03 4.20 13.72
N ALA A 306 12.91 4.86 14.46
CA ALA A 306 13.17 4.60 15.87
C ALA A 306 13.04 5.87 16.70
N CYS A 307 12.41 5.75 17.87
CA CYS A 307 12.17 6.88 18.77
C CYS A 307 13.40 7.29 19.60
N SER A 308 14.41 6.44 19.70
CA SER A 308 15.63 6.64 20.48
C SER A 308 16.81 5.97 19.79
N LEU A 309 18.04 6.32 20.21
CA LEU A 309 19.25 5.66 19.71
C LEU A 309 19.25 4.18 20.07
N GLN A 310 18.86 3.83 21.31
CA GLN A 310 18.73 2.44 21.74
C GLN A 310 17.79 1.65 20.83
N CYS A 311 16.59 2.18 20.54
CA CYS A 311 15.67 1.52 19.62
C CYS A 311 16.24 1.43 18.20
N ALA A 312 17.13 2.34 17.80
CA ALA A 312 17.76 2.29 16.49
C ALA A 312 18.83 1.19 16.42
N GLU A 313 19.65 1.08 17.46
CA GLU A 313 20.68 0.03 17.63
C GLU A 313 20.05 -1.35 17.74
N ASP A 314 18.95 -1.48 18.49
CA ASP A 314 18.18 -2.72 18.62
C ASP A 314 17.61 -3.23 17.29
N ILE A 315 17.48 -2.35 16.29
CA ILE A 315 17.04 -2.70 14.94
C ILE A 315 18.25 -3.02 14.05
N GLU A 316 19.26 -2.15 14.07
CA GLU A 316 20.37 -2.20 13.12
C GLU A 316 21.34 -3.34 13.43
N ILE A 317 21.76 -3.47 14.69
CA ILE A 317 22.82 -4.41 15.09
C ILE A 317 22.42 -5.87 14.78
N PRO A 318 21.22 -6.36 15.16
CA PRO A 318 20.83 -7.72 14.84
C PRO A 318 20.65 -7.95 13.34
N ALA A 319 20.06 -6.97 12.63
CA ALA A 319 19.87 -7.06 11.18
C ALA A 319 21.20 -7.08 10.42
N HIS A 320 22.20 -6.34 10.91
CA HIS A 320 23.55 -6.34 10.36
C HIS A 320 24.26 -7.67 10.61
N ALA A 321 24.18 -8.21 11.83
CA ALA A 321 24.73 -9.52 12.14
C ALA A 321 24.14 -10.62 11.25
N GLU A 322 22.82 -10.62 11.05
CA GLU A 322 22.15 -11.55 10.13
C GLU A 322 22.63 -11.39 8.69
N GLN A 323 22.79 -10.15 8.22
CA GLN A 323 23.30 -9.85 6.89
C GLN A 323 24.72 -10.39 6.68
N LEU A 324 25.62 -10.20 7.65
CA LEU A 324 26.99 -10.72 7.60
C LEU A 324 27.00 -12.26 7.57
N LEU A 325 26.21 -12.90 8.43
CA LEU A 325 26.09 -14.37 8.45
C LEU A 325 25.57 -14.91 7.12
N SER A 326 24.56 -14.26 6.53
CA SER A 326 24.03 -14.63 5.22
C SER A 326 25.07 -14.48 4.11
N ALA A 327 25.88 -13.41 4.14
CA ALA A 327 26.96 -13.20 3.19
C ALA A 327 28.05 -14.28 3.31
N MET A 328 28.47 -14.61 4.53
CA MET A 328 29.45 -15.68 4.80
C MET A 328 28.96 -17.05 4.30
N GLU A 329 27.67 -17.35 4.49
CA GLU A 329 27.08 -18.59 3.99
C GLU A 329 27.02 -18.61 2.45
N GLN A 330 26.70 -17.48 1.83
CA GLN A 330 26.73 -17.36 0.36
C GLN A 330 28.13 -17.57 -0.21
N ASP A 331 29.15 -16.95 0.39
CA ASP A 331 30.55 -17.17 0.00
C ASP A 331 30.92 -18.65 0.14
N ARG A 332 30.53 -19.30 1.24
CA ARG A 332 30.77 -20.74 1.45
C ARG A 332 30.13 -21.60 0.35
N GLN A 333 28.89 -21.32 -0.02
CA GLN A 333 28.18 -22.03 -1.10
C GLN A 333 28.83 -21.77 -2.45
N TYR A 334 29.26 -20.54 -2.72
CA TYR A 334 29.99 -20.18 -3.93
C TYR A 334 31.31 -20.96 -4.04
N TYR A 335 32.12 -20.99 -2.97
CA TYR A 335 33.36 -21.77 -2.96
C TYR A 335 33.11 -23.26 -3.17
N LYS A 336 32.06 -23.82 -2.56
CA LYS A 336 31.66 -25.21 -2.78
C LYS A 336 31.31 -25.46 -4.25
N HIS A 337 30.51 -24.58 -4.85
CA HIS A 337 30.11 -24.68 -6.26
C HIS A 337 31.31 -24.56 -7.21
N VAL A 338 32.23 -23.62 -6.96
CA VAL A 338 33.47 -23.47 -7.74
C VAL A 338 34.31 -24.73 -7.66
N LYS A 339 34.44 -25.33 -6.47
CA LYS A 339 35.18 -26.58 -6.28
C LYS A 339 34.53 -27.74 -7.04
N GLU A 340 33.22 -27.91 -6.94
CA GLU A 340 32.47 -28.94 -7.68
C GLU A 340 32.59 -28.76 -9.22
N ALA A 341 32.56 -27.52 -9.70
CA ALA A 341 32.78 -27.20 -11.12
C ALA A 341 34.20 -27.54 -11.58
N GLN A 342 35.22 -27.27 -10.76
CA GLN A 342 36.61 -27.63 -11.05
C GLN A 342 36.81 -29.15 -11.04
N ASP A 343 36.27 -29.84 -10.04
CA ASP A 343 36.36 -31.31 -9.93
C ASP A 343 35.63 -32.01 -11.08
N SER A 344 34.46 -31.52 -11.51
CA SER A 344 33.74 -32.06 -12.67
C SER A 344 34.45 -31.80 -14.00
N SER A 345 35.14 -30.66 -14.14
CA SER A 345 35.99 -30.39 -15.31
C SER A 345 37.21 -31.32 -15.40
N LEU A 346 37.76 -31.74 -14.26
CA LEU A 346 38.86 -32.72 -14.18
C LEU A 346 38.42 -34.13 -14.64
N TYR A 347 37.16 -34.52 -14.38
CA TYR A 347 36.58 -35.76 -14.90
C TYR A 347 36.34 -35.71 -16.41
N HIS A 348 35.92 -34.57 -16.96
CA HIS A 348 35.78 -34.42 -18.41
C HIS A 348 37.12 -34.35 -19.15
N HIS A 349 38.15 -33.74 -18.55
CA HIS A 349 39.48 -33.75 -19.15
C HIS A 349 40.16 -35.13 -19.14
N LYS A 350 39.89 -35.99 -18.14
CA LYS A 350 40.42 -37.38 -18.15
C LYS A 350 39.88 -38.26 -19.28
N ASN A 351 38.72 -37.95 -19.85
CA ASN A 351 38.15 -38.67 -21.00
C ASN A 351 38.51 -38.03 -22.36
N LEU A 352 39.24 -36.92 -22.38
CA LEU A 352 39.61 -36.20 -23.61
C LEU A 352 41.10 -36.32 -23.98
N PHE A 353 41.90 -37.06 -23.21
CA PHE A 353 43.32 -37.30 -23.49
C PHE A 353 43.63 -38.62 -24.21
N GLU A 354 42.63 -39.37 -24.70
CA GLU A 354 42.89 -40.55 -25.57
C GLU A 354 42.84 -40.24 -27.08
N HIS A 355 42.28 -39.09 -27.48
CA HIS A 355 42.31 -38.69 -28.89
C HIS A 355 42.37 -37.17 -28.98
N LEU A 356 43.55 -36.64 -29.29
CA LEU A 356 43.77 -35.82 -30.49
C LEU A 356 45.16 -35.19 -30.43
N GLY A 357 45.95 -35.54 -31.44
CA GLY A 357 47.25 -34.97 -31.71
C GLY A 357 47.14 -33.46 -31.95
N CYS A 358 48.15 -32.78 -31.42
CA CYS A 358 48.51 -31.41 -31.68
C CYS A 358 48.52 -31.08 -33.18
N CYS A 359 47.83 -30.01 -33.58
CA CYS A 359 48.29 -29.12 -34.65
C CYS A 359 47.75 -27.70 -34.37
N ILE A 360 48.69 -26.81 -34.05
CA ILE A 360 48.54 -25.36 -34.04
C ILE A 360 48.62 -24.86 -35.48
N LEU A 361 47.70 -23.97 -35.87
CA LEU A 361 48.01 -22.76 -36.64
C LEU A 361 46.99 -21.67 -36.27
#